data_AF-A0A0S8AA11-F1
#
_entry.id   AF-A0A0S8AA11-F1
#
_cell.length_a   1.000
_cell.length_b   1.000
_cell.length_c   1.000
_cell.angle_alpha   90.00
_cell.angle_beta   90.00
_cell.angle_gamma   90.00
#
_symmetry.space_group_name_H-M   'P 1'
#
loop_
_entity.id
_entity.type
_entity.pdbx_description
1 polymer ?
#
loop_
_entity_poly.entity_id
_entity_poly.type
_entity_poly.pdbx_seq_one_letter_code
_entity_poly.pdbx_strand_id
1 'polypeptide(L)'
;MPWILAAAAAVVLMIVALTTLRPSSPLPTALPTAFTAQGAVTPNTPRGEADALFERAMTAFENGDSSQAAFSGQMALNAYALLNELDPDAHFHIGLLRQIKGDFAAMLAQADSIEQLSPGHLFPPILRHRVARMTGDDDLMQRSYRRFLERYDGEIVTDKFEYQAHSRLIESFRTEARQAVGI
;
A
#
# COMPACT_ATOMS: atom_id res chain seq x y z
N MET A 1 -64.31 -18.45 24.60
CA MET A 1 -64.89 -18.36 23.24
C MET A 1 -65.76 -17.12 23.23
N PRO A 2 -65.67 -16.13 22.31
CA PRO A 2 -65.00 -16.04 20.99
C PRO A 2 -64.05 -14.80 20.90
N TRP A 3 -63.10 -14.57 19.97
CA TRP A 3 -63.00 -14.59 18.49
C TRP A 3 -63.73 -13.42 17.80
N ILE A 4 -62.96 -12.36 17.47
CA ILE A 4 -63.29 -11.38 16.41
C ILE A 4 -62.06 -11.26 15.50
N LEU A 5 -62.30 -11.41 14.21
CA LEU A 5 -61.36 -11.27 13.11
C LEU A 5 -61.28 -9.80 12.64
N ALA A 6 -60.07 -9.41 12.19
CA ALA A 6 -59.79 -8.74 10.91
C ALA A 6 -58.88 -7.48 10.98
N ALA A 7 -57.92 -7.50 10.04
CA ALA A 7 -57.35 -6.39 9.27
C ALA A 7 -56.13 -5.60 9.82
N ALA A 8 -54.99 -5.88 9.16
CA ALA A 8 -54.03 -4.95 8.57
C ALA A 8 -53.49 -3.79 9.42
N ALA A 9 -52.18 -3.82 9.69
CA ALA A 9 -51.18 -3.07 8.91
C ALA A 9 -49.82 -3.08 9.63
N ALA A 10 -48.81 -3.56 8.90
CA ALA A 10 -47.43 -3.10 8.88
C ALA A 10 -46.60 -3.09 10.18
N VAL A 11 -45.30 -3.36 9.94
CA VAL A 11 -44.15 -2.93 10.75
C VAL A 11 -43.66 -3.95 11.77
N VAL A 12 -42.67 -4.73 11.26
CA VAL A 12 -41.33 -4.91 11.83
C VAL A 12 -41.00 -6.24 12.53
N LEU A 13 -40.04 -6.92 11.88
CA LEU A 13 -39.01 -7.81 12.41
C LEU A 13 -39.46 -9.05 13.20
N MET A 14 -39.71 -10.11 12.43
CA MET A 14 -38.96 -11.38 12.49
C MET A 14 -38.11 -11.61 13.77
N ILE A 15 -38.81 -11.97 14.83
CA ILE A 15 -38.59 -13.08 15.77
C ILE A 15 -37.34 -13.97 15.46
N VAL A 16 -36.43 -14.00 16.46
CA VAL A 16 -35.61 -15.13 16.96
C VAL A 16 -34.33 -15.52 16.22
N ALA A 17 -33.19 -15.25 16.87
CA ALA A 17 -32.33 -16.32 17.40
C ALA A 17 -31.30 -15.77 18.40
N LEU A 18 -31.44 -16.25 19.63
CA LEU A 18 -30.51 -16.17 20.74
C LEU A 18 -29.17 -16.84 20.38
N THR A 19 -28.10 -16.47 21.11
CA THR A 19 -26.80 -17.15 21.22
C THR A 19 -25.72 -16.80 20.20
N THR A 20 -24.91 -15.78 20.50
CA THR A 20 -23.46 -15.90 20.75
C THR A 20 -22.90 -14.49 20.96
N LEU A 21 -22.71 -14.10 22.23
CA LEU A 21 -21.84 -12.98 22.56
C LEU A 21 -20.40 -13.42 22.24
N ARG A 22 -19.94 -13.11 21.03
CA ARG A 22 -18.51 -12.91 20.77
C ARG A 22 -18.29 -11.40 20.81
N PRO A 23 -17.56 -10.85 21.79
CA PRO A 23 -17.05 -9.50 21.64
C PRO A 23 -16.12 -9.54 20.42
N SER A 24 -16.54 -8.91 19.33
CA SER A 24 -15.67 -8.64 18.20
C SER A 24 -14.53 -7.78 18.74
N SER A 25 -13.34 -8.36 18.92
CA SER A 25 -12.13 -7.56 19.04
C SER A 25 -12.09 -6.66 17.82
N PRO A 26 -12.05 -5.32 17.97
CA PRO A 26 -11.81 -4.48 16.81
C PRO A 26 -10.47 -4.93 16.23
N LEU A 27 -10.45 -5.33 14.95
CA LEU A 27 -9.19 -5.44 14.23
C LEU A 27 -8.47 -4.11 14.44
N PRO A 28 -7.16 -4.10 14.73
CA PRO A 28 -6.41 -2.86 14.71
C PRO A 28 -6.65 -2.23 13.33
N THR A 29 -7.34 -1.09 13.32
CA THR A 29 -7.44 -0.25 12.14
C THR A 29 -6.03 0.26 11.89
N ALA A 30 -5.25 -0.51 11.13
CA ALA A 30 -4.04 -0.01 10.53
C ALA A 30 -4.46 1.22 9.73
N LEU A 31 -3.95 2.39 10.11
CA LEU A 31 -4.15 3.59 9.33
C LEU A 31 -3.77 3.27 7.87
N PRO A 32 -4.56 3.71 6.88
CA PRO A 32 -4.11 3.62 5.51
C PRO A 32 -2.81 4.44 5.42
N THR A 33 -1.68 3.77 5.21
CA THR A 33 -0.47 4.46 4.78
C THR A 33 -0.83 5.07 3.42
N ALA A 34 -1.01 6.39 3.33
CA ALA A 34 -1.34 7.02 2.06
C ALA A 34 -0.13 6.88 1.11
N PHE A 35 -0.34 6.30 -0.08
CA PHE A 35 0.74 6.03 -1.04
C PHE A 35 0.97 7.15 -2.05
N THR A 36 0.10 8.15 -2.05
CA THR A 36 0.18 9.29 -2.97
C THR A 36 1.48 10.08 -2.75
N ALA A 37 2.33 10.11 -3.77
CA ALA A 37 3.52 10.94 -3.77
C ALA A 37 3.09 12.41 -3.68
N GLN A 38 3.70 13.20 -2.80
CA GLN A 38 3.60 14.66 -2.87
C GLN A 38 4.88 15.20 -3.47
N GLY A 39 4.99 15.10 -4.79
CA GLY A 39 6.11 15.63 -5.55
C GLY A 39 5.63 15.91 -6.96
N ALA A 40 6.08 17.02 -7.54
CA ALA A 40 5.57 17.55 -8.79
C ALA A 40 5.68 16.52 -9.93
N VAL A 41 4.55 15.92 -10.32
CA VAL A 41 4.38 15.37 -11.67
C VAL A 41 4.81 16.47 -12.62
N THR A 42 5.98 16.34 -13.26
CA THR A 42 6.36 17.27 -14.32
C THR A 42 5.42 16.99 -15.48
N PRO A 43 4.43 17.85 -15.75
CA PRO A 43 3.52 17.58 -16.86
C PRO A 43 4.37 17.64 -18.14
N ASN A 44 4.14 16.70 -19.06
CA ASN A 44 4.77 16.62 -20.40
C ASN A 44 6.14 15.93 -20.52
N THR A 45 6.50 15.00 -19.63
CA THR A 45 7.61 14.05 -19.86
C THR A 45 7.12 12.60 -19.89
N PRO A 46 7.79 11.67 -20.59
CA PRO A 46 7.42 10.25 -20.56
C PRO A 46 7.37 9.67 -19.13
N ARG A 47 8.27 10.12 -18.24
CA ARG A 47 8.25 9.76 -16.83
C ARG A 47 7.02 10.34 -16.12
N GLY A 48 6.75 11.63 -16.28
CA GLY A 48 5.58 12.27 -15.65
C GLY A 48 4.25 11.66 -16.11
N GLU A 49 4.16 11.18 -17.36
CA GLU A 49 2.99 10.43 -17.84
C GLU A 49 2.84 9.08 -17.13
N ALA A 50 3.94 8.34 -16.93
CA ALA A 50 3.94 7.10 -16.16
C ALA A 50 3.54 7.34 -14.69
N ASP A 51 4.06 8.39 -14.07
CA ASP A 51 3.74 8.78 -12.69
C ASP A 51 2.27 9.18 -12.55
N ALA A 52 1.71 9.94 -13.50
CA ALA A 52 0.29 10.30 -13.49
C ALA A 52 -0.63 9.08 -13.58
N LEU A 53 -0.24 8.06 -14.36
CA LEU A 53 -0.97 6.79 -14.45
C LEU A 53 -0.83 5.96 -13.17
N PHE A 54 0.35 5.97 -12.56
CA PHE A 54 0.60 5.37 -11.25
C PHE A 54 -0.30 5.98 -10.18
N GLU A 55 -0.34 7.30 -10.05
CA GLU A 55 -1.17 8.00 -9.07
C GLU A 55 -2.66 7.68 -9.25
N ARG A 56 -3.13 7.60 -10.50
CA ARG A 56 -4.51 7.19 -10.79
C ARG A 56 -4.77 5.75 -10.35
N ALA A 57 -3.84 4.83 -10.61
CA ALA A 57 -3.96 3.43 -10.23
C ALA A 57 -4.00 3.28 -8.70
N MET A 58 -3.10 3.95 -7.98
CA MET A 58 -3.03 3.89 -6.53
C MET A 58 -4.24 4.56 -5.87
N THR A 59 -4.68 5.71 -6.37
CA THR A 59 -5.92 6.37 -5.89
C THR A 59 -7.13 5.45 -6.07
N ALA A 60 -7.28 4.80 -7.23
CA ALA A 60 -8.36 3.86 -7.47
C ALA A 60 -8.27 2.63 -6.55
N PHE A 61 -7.05 2.11 -6.35
CA PHE A 61 -6.79 0.99 -5.46
C PHE A 61 -7.16 1.32 -4.01
N GLU A 62 -6.75 2.49 -3.50
CA GLU A 62 -7.10 2.97 -2.16
C GLU A 62 -8.62 3.18 -1.98
N ASN A 63 -9.32 3.61 -3.03
CA ASN A 63 -10.78 3.78 -3.02
C ASN A 63 -11.55 2.47 -3.22
N GLY A 64 -10.87 1.33 -3.42
CA GLY A 64 -11.51 0.03 -3.67
C GLY A 64 -12.05 -0.16 -5.10
N ASP A 65 -11.81 0.78 -6.02
CA ASP A 65 -12.18 0.64 -7.43
C ASP A 65 -11.17 -0.25 -8.15
N SER A 66 -11.38 -1.55 -7.99
CA SER A 66 -10.47 -2.58 -8.52
C SER A 66 -10.39 -2.58 -10.05
N SER A 67 -11.47 -2.19 -10.74
CA SER A 67 -11.50 -2.11 -12.20
C SER A 67 -10.62 -0.97 -12.69
N GLN A 68 -10.79 0.22 -12.11
CA GLN A 68 -10.00 1.39 -12.48
C GLN A 68 -8.53 1.21 -12.08
N ALA A 69 -8.26 0.61 -10.91
CA ALA A 69 -6.91 0.29 -10.45
C ALA A 69 -6.19 -0.65 -11.41
N ALA A 70 -6.84 -1.74 -11.84
CA ALA A 70 -6.25 -2.69 -12.77
C ALA A 70 -5.98 -2.06 -14.15
N PHE A 71 -6.93 -1.28 -14.67
CA PHE A 71 -6.79 -0.60 -15.96
C PHE A 71 -5.64 0.40 -15.93
N SER A 72 -5.65 1.35 -14.98
CA SER A 72 -4.60 2.36 -14.87
C SER A 72 -3.25 1.77 -14.51
N GLY A 73 -3.22 0.74 -13.65
CA GLY A 73 -1.99 0.08 -13.27
C GLY A 73 -1.31 -0.62 -14.44
N GLN A 74 -2.08 -1.26 -15.33
CA GLN A 74 -1.49 -1.85 -16.54
C GLN A 74 -0.97 -0.78 -17.50
N MET A 75 -1.67 0.35 -17.67
CA MET A 75 -1.15 1.45 -18.49
C MET A 75 0.12 2.06 -17.90
N ALA A 76 0.18 2.24 -16.57
CA ALA A 76 1.37 2.74 -15.89
C ALA A 76 2.57 1.80 -16.09
N LEU A 77 2.38 0.49 -15.91
CA LEU A 77 3.43 -0.51 -16.18
C LEU A 77 3.93 -0.44 -17.63
N ASN A 78 3.02 -0.28 -18.59
CA ASN A 78 3.40 -0.14 -20.00
C ASN A 78 4.20 1.16 -20.22
N ALA A 79 3.80 2.27 -19.59
CA ALA A 79 4.51 3.55 -19.70
C ALA A 79 5.93 3.49 -19.09
N TYR A 80 6.08 2.90 -17.90
CA TYR A 80 7.40 2.67 -17.30
C TYR A 80 8.31 1.80 -18.17
N ALA A 81 7.75 0.79 -18.85
CA ALA A 81 8.52 -0.07 -19.75
C ALA A 81 9.08 0.64 -21.00
N LEU A 82 8.59 1.85 -21.31
CA LEU A 82 9.08 2.68 -22.41
C LEU A 82 10.21 3.64 -21.97
N LEU A 83 10.50 3.74 -20.67
CA LEU A 83 11.58 4.58 -20.19
C LEU A 83 12.94 3.94 -20.49
N ASN A 84 13.91 4.77 -20.87
CA ASN A 84 15.27 4.30 -21.18
C ASN A 84 15.99 3.74 -19.94
N GLU A 85 15.70 4.33 -18.77
CA GLU A 85 16.30 3.96 -17.50
C GLU A 85 15.25 4.10 -16.40
N LEU A 86 15.35 3.24 -15.38
CA LEU A 86 14.50 3.26 -14.20
C LEU A 86 15.36 3.64 -13.01
N ASP A 87 15.03 4.77 -12.38
CA ASP A 87 15.62 5.17 -11.11
C ASP A 87 14.98 4.38 -9.94
N PRO A 88 15.53 4.48 -8.71
CA PRO A 88 14.96 3.84 -7.53
C PRO A 88 13.47 4.13 -7.30
N ASP A 89 13.01 5.33 -7.64
CA ASP A 89 11.62 5.75 -7.49
C ASP A 89 10.69 5.05 -8.50
N ALA A 90 11.10 4.93 -9.76
CA ALA A 90 10.35 4.20 -10.77
C ALA A 90 10.23 2.72 -10.42
N HIS A 91 11.32 2.10 -9.96
CA HIS A 91 11.28 0.73 -9.46
C HIS A 91 10.33 0.59 -8.27
N PHE A 92 10.29 1.58 -7.37
CA PHE A 92 9.37 1.59 -6.25
C PHE A 92 7.90 1.67 -6.69
N HIS A 93 7.57 2.57 -7.61
CA HIS A 93 6.24 2.68 -8.21
C HIS A 93 5.82 1.39 -8.94
N ILE A 94 6.70 0.82 -9.77
CA ILE A 94 6.43 -0.47 -10.42
C ILE A 94 6.16 -1.55 -9.36
N GLY A 95 6.96 -1.60 -8.28
CA GLY A 95 6.78 -2.53 -7.18
C GLY A 95 5.38 -2.42 -6.58
N LEU A 96 4.93 -1.21 -6.26
CA LEU A 96 3.58 -0.96 -5.76
C LEU A 96 2.48 -1.35 -6.76
N LEU A 97 2.66 -1.11 -8.06
CA LEU A 97 1.72 -1.54 -9.10
C LEU A 97 1.57 -3.06 -9.17
N ARG A 98 2.64 -3.83 -8.89
CA ARG A 98 2.57 -5.30 -8.84
C ARG A 98 1.63 -5.81 -7.75
N GLN A 99 1.39 -5.01 -6.70
CA GLN A 99 0.39 -5.33 -5.68
C GLN A 99 -1.00 -5.50 -6.26
N ILE A 100 -1.40 -4.62 -7.18
CA ILE A 100 -2.75 -4.61 -7.77
C ILE A 100 -3.04 -5.97 -8.44
N LYS A 101 -2.00 -6.65 -8.92
CA LYS A 101 -2.07 -7.95 -9.59
C LYS A 101 -1.77 -9.15 -8.66
N GLY A 102 -1.44 -8.90 -7.39
CA GLY A 102 -0.96 -9.92 -6.46
C GLY A 102 0.40 -10.53 -6.83
N ASP A 103 1.19 -9.84 -7.66
CA ASP A 103 2.47 -10.32 -8.19
C ASP A 103 3.62 -9.98 -7.23
N PHE A 104 3.63 -10.65 -6.08
CA PHE A 104 4.58 -10.35 -5.00
C PHE A 104 6.03 -10.69 -5.35
N ALA A 105 6.24 -11.71 -6.19
CA ALA A 105 7.57 -12.06 -6.69
C ALA A 105 8.15 -10.90 -7.53
N ALA A 106 7.36 -10.31 -8.43
CA ALA A 106 7.81 -9.15 -9.19
C ALA A 106 8.02 -7.91 -8.30
N MET A 107 7.22 -7.73 -7.25
CA MET A 107 7.45 -6.65 -6.28
C MET A 107 8.80 -6.81 -5.55
N LEU A 108 9.13 -8.03 -5.10
CA LEU A 108 10.43 -8.31 -4.47
C LEU A 108 11.58 -8.06 -5.44
N ALA A 109 11.45 -8.45 -6.71
CA ALA A 109 12.45 -8.17 -7.73
C ALA A 109 12.72 -6.67 -7.90
N GLN A 110 11.69 -5.81 -7.78
CA GLN A 110 11.91 -4.36 -7.79
C GLN A 110 12.69 -3.88 -6.55
N ALA A 111 12.41 -4.45 -5.38
CA ALA A 111 13.19 -4.15 -4.17
C ALA A 111 14.67 -4.54 -4.32
N ASP A 112 14.94 -5.64 -5.02
CA ASP A 112 16.31 -6.06 -5.33
C ASP A 112 16.98 -5.12 -6.34
N SER A 113 16.27 -4.67 -7.39
CA SER A 113 16.79 -3.67 -8.34
C SER A 113 17.15 -2.35 -7.66
N ILE A 114 16.30 -1.84 -6.77
CA ILE A 114 16.59 -0.61 -6.02
C ILE A 114 17.86 -0.79 -5.16
N GLU A 115 18.03 -1.93 -4.50
CA GLU A 115 19.21 -2.19 -3.68
C GLU A 115 20.50 -2.30 -4.52
N GLN A 116 20.40 -2.80 -5.75
CA GLN A 116 21.54 -2.84 -6.68
C GLN A 116 21.92 -1.45 -7.18
N LEU A 117 20.92 -0.61 -7.49
CA LEU A 117 21.13 0.76 -7.98
C LEU A 117 21.60 1.71 -6.87
N SER A 118 21.02 1.56 -5.68
CA SER A 118 21.29 2.39 -4.52
C SER A 118 21.39 1.51 -3.26
N PRO A 119 22.58 0.96 -2.97
CA PRO A 119 22.80 0.17 -1.78
C PRO A 119 22.47 0.98 -0.52
N GLY A 120 21.65 0.42 0.36
CA GLY A 120 21.22 1.12 1.58
C GLY A 120 19.91 1.90 1.45
N HIS A 121 19.32 2.03 0.26
CA HIS A 121 18.09 2.82 0.05
C HIS A 121 16.95 2.45 1.02
N LEU A 122 16.04 3.40 1.28
CA LEU A 122 14.93 3.24 2.24
C LEU A 122 13.71 2.52 1.68
N PHE A 123 13.54 2.48 0.36
CA PHE A 123 12.38 1.84 -0.30
C PHE A 123 12.38 0.30 -0.32
N PRO A 124 13.51 -0.41 -0.52
CA PRO A 124 13.50 -1.87 -0.54
C PRO A 124 12.91 -2.52 0.73
N PRO A 125 13.24 -2.09 1.95
CA PRO A 125 12.58 -2.61 3.16
C PRO A 125 11.06 -2.38 3.18
N ILE A 126 10.57 -1.25 2.66
CA ILE A 126 9.13 -0.94 2.60
C ILE A 126 8.40 -1.93 1.67
N LEU A 127 8.96 -2.22 0.49
CA LEU A 127 8.39 -3.20 -0.45
C LEU A 127 8.40 -4.61 0.13
N ARG A 128 9.52 -5.04 0.73
CA ARG A 128 9.62 -6.37 1.35
C ARG A 128 8.64 -6.54 2.50
N HIS A 129 8.49 -5.52 3.34
CA HIS A 129 7.49 -5.49 4.40
C HIS A 129 6.05 -5.60 3.85
N ARG A 130 5.75 -4.90 2.76
CA ARG A 130 4.44 -4.95 2.11
C ARG A 130 4.10 -6.36 1.61
N VAL A 131 5.05 -7.01 0.95
CA VAL A 131 4.91 -8.43 0.59
C VAL A 131 4.66 -9.28 1.82
N ALA A 132 5.49 -9.13 2.86
CA ALA A 132 5.37 -9.86 4.12
C ALA A 132 3.97 -9.75 4.75
N ARG A 133 3.41 -8.54 4.79
CA ARG A 133 2.05 -8.30 5.30
C ARG A 133 0.97 -9.01 4.48
N MET A 134 1.12 -9.05 3.16
CA MET A 134 0.13 -9.70 2.27
C MET A 134 0.24 -11.23 2.28
N THR A 135 1.41 -11.76 2.59
CA THR A 135 1.66 -13.21 2.66
C THR A 135 1.61 -13.78 4.08
N GLY A 136 1.51 -12.93 5.11
CA GLY A 136 1.56 -13.35 6.52
C GLY A 136 2.94 -13.82 6.96
N ASP A 137 4.02 -13.29 6.37
CA ASP A 137 5.40 -13.64 6.72
C ASP A 137 5.92 -12.70 7.82
N ASP A 138 5.63 -13.02 9.08
CA ASP A 138 6.02 -12.21 10.24
C ASP A 138 7.55 -12.03 10.35
N ASP A 139 8.32 -13.04 9.96
CA ASP A 139 9.77 -13.00 9.99
C ASP A 139 10.32 -11.97 8.99
N LEU A 140 9.81 -11.96 7.75
CA LEU A 140 10.17 -10.97 6.75
C LEU A 140 9.70 -9.57 7.15
N MET A 141 8.53 -9.47 7.78
CA MET A 141 8.00 -8.22 8.32
C MET A 141 8.99 -7.59 9.32
N GLN A 142 9.39 -8.36 10.34
CA GLN A 142 10.33 -7.91 11.37
C GLN A 142 11.74 -7.62 10.85
N ARG A 143 12.24 -8.42 9.91
CA ARG A 143 13.53 -8.13 9.25
C ARG A 143 13.47 -6.83 8.47
N SER A 144 12.36 -6.56 7.79
CA SER A 144 12.19 -5.34 6.98
C SER A 144 12.16 -4.09 7.85
N TYR A 145 11.45 -4.11 8.98
CA TYR A 145 11.47 -3.00 9.94
C TYR A 145 12.87 -2.71 10.49
N ARG A 146 13.58 -3.74 10.98
CA ARG A 146 14.95 -3.57 11.47
C ARG A 146 15.87 -3.01 10.39
N ARG A 147 15.79 -3.55 9.18
CA ARG A 147 16.64 -3.11 8.07
C ARG A 147 16.39 -1.65 7.69
N PHE A 148 15.14 -1.21 7.72
CA PHE A 148 14.79 0.20 7.50
C PHE A 148 15.39 1.10 8.58
N LEU A 149 15.19 0.77 9.86
CA LEU A 149 15.69 1.58 10.98
C LEU A 149 17.22 1.64 11.03
N GLU A 150 17.91 0.54 10.72
CA GLU A 150 19.38 0.50 10.62
C GLU A 150 19.93 1.50 9.60
N ARG A 151 19.19 1.76 8.52
CA ARG A 151 19.62 2.61 7.40
C ARG A 151 19.10 4.05 7.51
N TYR A 152 17.99 4.25 8.22
CA TYR A 152 17.22 5.49 8.21
C TYR A 152 18.07 6.74 8.43
N ASP A 153 18.81 6.80 9.54
CA ASP A 153 19.53 8.03 9.92
C ASP A 153 20.67 8.35 8.93
N GLY A 154 21.28 7.33 8.32
CA GLY A 154 22.34 7.50 7.32
C GLY A 154 21.82 7.87 5.93
N GLU A 155 20.64 7.38 5.55
CA GLU A 155 20.07 7.64 4.23
C GLU A 155 19.24 8.92 4.16
N ILE A 156 18.45 9.22 5.20
CA ILE A 156 17.50 10.34 5.13
C ILE A 156 18.21 11.69 4.97
N VAL A 157 19.44 11.81 5.48
CA VAL A 157 20.29 13.00 5.35
C VAL A 157 20.83 13.21 3.94
N THR A 158 20.71 12.22 3.04
CA THR A 158 21.12 12.35 1.64
C THR A 158 20.12 13.17 0.82
N ASP A 159 18.96 13.51 1.40
CA ASP A 159 17.98 14.45 0.86
C ASP A 159 17.57 14.17 -0.60
N LYS A 160 17.44 12.88 -0.95
CA LYS A 160 17.00 12.49 -2.28
C LYS A 160 15.60 13.02 -2.54
N PHE A 161 15.35 13.43 -3.78
CA PHE A 161 14.06 14.01 -4.16
C PHE A 161 12.89 13.06 -3.86
N GLU A 162 13.06 11.77 -4.15
CA GLU A 162 12.08 10.72 -3.85
C GLU A 162 11.79 10.58 -2.36
N TYR A 163 12.75 10.84 -1.47
CA TYR A 163 12.49 10.83 -0.03
C TYR A 163 11.60 12.00 0.39
N GLN A 164 11.74 13.16 -0.25
CA GLN A 164 10.84 14.29 -0.02
C GLN A 164 9.44 13.99 -0.58
N ALA A 165 9.37 13.47 -1.80
CA ALA A 165 8.12 13.10 -2.46
C ALA A 165 7.32 12.04 -1.67
N HIS A 166 8.03 11.13 -0.99
CA HIS A 166 7.45 10.05 -0.18
C HIS A 166 7.62 10.27 1.33
N SER A 167 7.82 11.50 1.79
CA SER A 167 8.10 11.81 3.21
C SER A 167 7.03 11.29 4.17
N ARG A 168 5.74 11.45 3.85
CA ARG A 168 4.63 10.89 4.66
C ARG A 168 4.70 9.37 4.78
N LEU A 169 4.98 8.68 3.68
CA LEU A 169 5.12 7.23 3.65
C LEU A 169 6.30 6.78 4.51
N ILE A 170 7.47 7.41 4.31
CA ILE A 170 8.71 7.09 5.02
C ILE A 170 8.52 7.30 6.53
N GLU A 171 7.91 8.41 6.95
CA GLU A 171 7.73 8.71 8.37
C GLU A 171 6.66 7.82 9.03
N SER A 172 5.58 7.50 8.32
CA SER A 172 4.60 6.50 8.78
C SER A 172 5.29 5.15 9.00
N PHE A 173 6.06 4.69 8.02
CA PHE A 173 6.77 3.43 8.10
C PHE A 173 7.81 3.43 9.23
N ARG A 174 8.52 4.54 9.45
CA ARG A 174 9.45 4.71 10.58
C ARG A 174 8.74 4.57 11.92
N THR A 175 7.59 5.23 12.07
CA THR A 175 6.79 5.18 13.29
C THR A 175 6.32 3.76 13.58
N GLU A 176 5.76 3.08 12.58
CA GLU A 176 5.35 1.67 12.67
C GLU A 176 6.53 0.75 13.03
N ALA A 177 7.68 0.94 12.35
CA ALA A 177 8.87 0.15 12.59
C ALA A 177 9.38 0.28 14.03
N ARG A 178 9.44 1.51 14.55
CA ARG A 178 9.87 1.80 15.93
C ARG A 178 8.97 1.13 16.96
N GLN A 179 7.66 1.26 16.79
CA GLN A 179 6.68 0.58 17.65
C GLN A 179 6.84 -0.94 17.60
N ALA A 180 7.05 -1.51 16.41
CA ALA A 180 7.22 -2.95 16.24
C ALA A 180 8.50 -3.50 16.89
N VAL A 181 9.59 -2.73 16.90
CA VAL A 181 10.87 -3.16 17.52
C VAL A 181 11.04 -2.70 18.97
N GLY A 182 10.13 -1.88 19.50
CA GLY A 182 10.11 -1.43 20.90
C GLY A 182 11.06 -0.28 21.22
N ILE A 183 11.26 0.67 20.31
CA ILE A 183 12.09 1.87 20.52
C ILE A 183 11.35 3.18 20.30
#